data_AF-A0A232LTM1-F1
#
_entry.id   AF-A0A232LTM1-F1
#
_cell.length_a   1.000
_cell.length_b   1.000
_cell.length_c   1.000
_cell.angle_alpha   90.00
_cell.angle_beta   90.00
_cell.angle_gamma   90.00
#
_symmetry.space_group_name_H-M   'P 1'
#
loop_
_entity.id
_entity.type
_entity.pdbx_description
1 polymer ?
#
loop_
_entity_poly.entity_id
_entity_poly.type
_entity_poly.pdbx_seq_one_letter_code
_entity_poly.pdbx_strand_id
1 'polypeptide(L)'
;MTTAHVQLTTQQPDIQYVPNAEKWKARTQQRLETEKLSRELPPGFPTKLISDLVWEGDQLKDAYDWTYELNEDELNEIEHALVHFQSLKKPIGFVSQETFPLPQLHATLRDISKELHLGRGFKVLRGLPVDKHTREENFIIYAGISSHVAPVRGRQDFKYEG
;
A
#
# COMPACT_ATOMS: atom_id res chain seq x y z
N MET A 1 -41.90 -27.02 -28.33
CA MET A 1 -41.20 -26.61 -27.10
C MET A 1 -40.23 -25.53 -27.50
N THR A 2 -40.50 -24.27 -27.14
CA THR A 2 -39.76 -23.10 -27.63
C THR A 2 -38.88 -22.58 -26.51
N THR A 3 -37.57 -22.79 -26.63
CA THR A 3 -36.54 -22.28 -25.73
C THR A 3 -36.42 -20.77 -25.92
N ALA A 4 -36.81 -19.99 -24.92
CA ALA A 4 -36.61 -18.54 -24.92
C ALA A 4 -35.13 -18.24 -24.64
N HIS A 5 -34.43 -17.70 -25.64
CA HIS A 5 -33.10 -17.14 -25.47
C HIS A 5 -33.22 -15.78 -24.75
N VAL A 6 -32.70 -15.68 -23.52
CA VAL A 6 -32.56 -14.40 -22.83
C VAL A 6 -31.38 -13.66 -23.44
N GLN A 7 -31.67 -12.64 -24.23
CA GLN A 7 -30.67 -11.79 -24.87
C GLN A 7 -30.20 -10.76 -23.83
N LEU A 8 -28.99 -10.95 -23.28
CA LEU A 8 -28.38 -10.03 -22.33
C LEU A 8 -27.99 -8.73 -23.05
N THR A 9 -28.85 -7.72 -22.99
CA THR A 9 -28.52 -6.37 -23.42
C THR A 9 -27.66 -5.71 -22.32
N THR A 10 -26.41 -5.39 -22.65
CA THR A 10 -25.52 -4.65 -21.76
C THR A 10 -25.97 -3.20 -21.69
N GLN A 11 -26.91 -2.90 -20.80
CA GLN A 11 -27.33 -1.52 -20.49
C GLN A 11 -26.50 -0.98 -19.34
N GLN A 12 -26.06 0.28 -19.45
CA GLN A 12 -25.44 0.99 -18.34
C GLN A 12 -26.42 1.01 -17.15
N PRO A 13 -26.02 0.53 -15.97
CA PRO A 13 -26.90 0.53 -14.81
C PRO A 13 -27.24 1.98 -14.43
N ASP A 14 -28.47 2.20 -13.95
CA ASP A 14 -28.95 3.52 -13.50
C ASP A 14 -28.25 3.95 -12.21
N ILE A 15 -27.01 4.39 -12.37
CA ILE A 15 -26.10 4.85 -11.32
C ILE A 15 -25.58 6.22 -11.74
N GLN A 16 -25.96 7.26 -11.00
CA GLN A 16 -25.45 8.61 -11.19
C GLN A 16 -24.11 8.79 -10.47
N TYR A 17 -23.34 9.79 -10.90
CA TYR A 17 -22.05 10.14 -10.28
C TYR A 17 -22.24 10.60 -8.82
N VAL A 18 -23.26 11.43 -8.57
CA VAL A 18 -23.55 11.92 -7.22
C VAL A 18 -24.13 10.77 -6.38
N PRO A 19 -23.61 10.50 -5.17
CA PRO A 19 -24.16 9.48 -4.29
C PRO A 19 -25.65 9.70 -4.03
N ASN A 20 -26.47 8.69 -4.32
CA ASN A 20 -27.90 8.70 -4.07
C ASN A 20 -28.26 7.56 -3.11
N ALA A 21 -28.60 7.92 -1.87
CA ALA A 21 -28.88 6.96 -0.81
C ALA A 21 -30.15 6.13 -1.08
N GLU A 22 -31.17 6.72 -1.70
CA GLU A 22 -32.42 6.03 -2.02
C GLU A 22 -32.21 4.96 -3.08
N LYS A 23 -31.52 5.29 -4.17
CA LYS A 23 -31.14 4.32 -5.21
C LYS A 23 -30.25 3.21 -4.66
N TRP A 24 -29.32 3.53 -3.75
CA TRP A 24 -28.49 2.52 -3.09
C TRP A 24 -29.33 1.56 -2.22
N LYS A 25 -30.25 2.09 -1.40
CA LYS A 25 -31.16 1.27 -0.59
C LYS A 25 -32.04 0.37 -1.46
N ALA A 26 -32.65 0.93 -2.49
CA ALA A 26 -33.51 0.19 -3.41
C ALA A 26 -32.75 -0.95 -4.11
N ARG A 27 -31.55 -0.69 -4.64
CA ARG A 27 -30.70 -1.75 -5.24
C ARG A 27 -30.27 -2.81 -4.22
N THR A 28 -29.94 -2.39 -3.00
CA THR A 28 -29.54 -3.32 -1.93
C THR A 28 -30.70 -4.23 -1.54
N GLN A 29 -31.90 -3.67 -1.38
CA GLN A 29 -33.11 -4.42 -1.07
C GLN A 29 -33.45 -5.40 -2.21
N GLN A 30 -33.48 -4.93 -3.45
CA GLN A 30 -33.71 -5.77 -4.63
C GLN A 30 -32.72 -6.93 -4.66
N ARG A 31 -31.42 -6.67 -4.51
CA ARG A 31 -30.38 -7.71 -4.45
C ARG A 31 -30.66 -8.75 -3.36
N LEU A 32 -31.02 -8.32 -2.15
CA LEU A 32 -31.32 -9.22 -1.04
C LEU A 32 -32.57 -10.08 -1.29
N GLU A 33 -33.55 -9.56 -2.03
CA GLU A 33 -34.78 -10.26 -2.40
C GLU A 33 -34.58 -11.22 -3.59
N THR A 34 -33.79 -10.82 -4.60
CA THR A 34 -33.68 -11.54 -5.87
C THR A 34 -32.46 -12.45 -5.98
N GLU A 35 -31.37 -12.15 -5.27
CA GLU A 35 -30.11 -12.89 -5.38
C GLU A 35 -29.85 -13.76 -4.16
N LYS A 36 -29.53 -15.04 -4.39
CA LYS A 36 -28.99 -15.94 -3.37
C LYS A 36 -27.49 -16.08 -3.58
N LEU A 37 -26.71 -15.34 -2.81
CA LEU A 37 -25.26 -15.47 -2.79
C LEU A 37 -24.86 -16.70 -1.97
N SER A 38 -23.95 -17.53 -2.49
CA SER A 38 -23.34 -18.60 -1.72
C SER A 38 -22.54 -18.01 -0.57
N ARG A 39 -22.62 -18.65 0.60
CA ARG A 39 -21.77 -18.35 1.76
C ARG A 39 -20.56 -19.27 1.83
N GLU A 40 -20.45 -20.21 0.90
CA GLU A 40 -19.35 -21.14 0.82
C GLU A 40 -18.18 -20.49 0.08
N LEU A 41 -16.97 -20.76 0.57
CA LEU A 41 -15.76 -20.33 -0.10
C LEU A 41 -15.56 -21.12 -1.39
N PRO A 42 -14.98 -20.52 -2.45
CA PRO A 42 -14.64 -21.25 -3.66
C PRO A 42 -13.72 -22.45 -3.36
N PRO A 43 -13.78 -23.53 -4.15
CA PRO A 43 -12.88 -24.66 -4.00
C PRO A 43 -11.40 -24.22 -3.97
N GLY A 44 -10.64 -24.70 -2.99
CA GLY A 44 -9.23 -24.36 -2.80
C GLY A 44 -8.96 -23.20 -1.84
N PHE A 45 -9.98 -22.48 -1.37
CA PHE A 45 -9.81 -21.43 -0.36
C PHE A 45 -9.85 -22.00 1.07
N PRO A 46 -8.96 -21.54 1.98
CA PRO A 46 -8.95 -22.01 3.36
C PRO A 46 -10.14 -21.45 4.14
N THR A 47 -10.77 -22.28 4.98
CA THR A 47 -11.86 -21.85 5.87
C THR A 47 -11.41 -20.91 6.99
N LYS A 48 -10.11 -20.95 7.32
CA LYS A 48 -9.47 -20.04 8.26
C LYS A 48 -8.05 -19.73 7.78
N LEU A 49 -7.66 -18.46 7.83
CA LEU A 49 -6.28 -18.05 7.63
C LEU A 49 -5.52 -18.14 8.96
N ILE A 50 -4.37 -18.81 8.95
CA ILE A 50 -3.47 -18.93 10.10
C ILE A 50 -2.11 -18.43 9.65
N SER A 51 -1.71 -17.26 10.12
CA SER A 51 -0.39 -16.67 9.90
C SER A 51 -0.15 -15.53 10.89
N ASP A 52 1.08 -15.05 10.98
CA ASP A 52 1.41 -13.88 11.80
C ASP A 52 0.75 -12.58 11.30
N LEU A 53 0.28 -12.55 10.05
CA LEU A 53 -0.48 -11.45 9.48
C LEU A 53 -1.92 -11.37 10.03
N VAL A 54 -2.40 -12.43 10.70
CA VAL A 54 -3.75 -12.47 11.28
C VAL A 54 -3.66 -12.05 12.75
N TRP A 55 -4.09 -10.83 13.03
CA TRP A 55 -4.13 -10.26 14.37
C TRP A 55 -5.35 -9.36 14.54
N GLU A 56 -5.77 -9.21 15.79
CA GLU A 56 -6.75 -8.22 16.23
C GLU A 56 -6.04 -7.07 16.97
N GLY A 57 -6.63 -5.88 16.97
CA GLY A 57 -5.95 -4.66 17.46
C GLY A 57 -5.54 -4.71 18.94
N ASP A 58 -6.24 -5.48 19.76
CA ASP A 58 -5.94 -5.70 21.18
C ASP A 58 -4.74 -6.62 21.41
N GLN A 59 -4.41 -7.51 20.47
CA GLN A 59 -3.30 -8.45 20.57
C GLN A 59 -1.92 -7.81 20.34
N LEU A 60 -1.87 -6.62 19.74
CA LEU A 60 -0.62 -6.03 19.29
C LEU A 60 0.15 -5.27 20.38
N LYS A 61 -0.54 -4.55 21.26
CA LYS A 61 0.08 -3.55 22.16
C LYS A 61 1.18 -4.13 23.05
N ASP A 62 0.97 -5.33 23.58
CA ASP A 62 1.90 -5.94 24.54
C ASP A 62 2.88 -6.93 23.88
N ALA A 63 2.62 -7.32 22.63
CA ALA A 63 3.33 -8.41 21.96
C ALA A 63 4.20 -7.96 20.78
N TYR A 64 4.03 -6.74 20.28
CA TYR A 64 4.71 -6.28 19.07
C TYR A 64 5.13 -4.81 19.15
N ASP A 65 6.44 -4.58 19.13
CA ASP A 65 6.98 -3.24 18.89
C ASP A 65 6.94 -2.92 17.40
N TRP A 66 5.89 -2.21 16.99
CA TRP A 66 5.73 -1.75 15.61
C TRP A 66 6.52 -0.47 15.31
N THR A 67 7.15 0.17 16.29
CA THR A 67 7.86 1.43 16.07
C THR A 67 9.34 1.16 15.81
N TYR A 68 9.90 1.78 14.77
CA TYR A 68 11.33 1.89 14.56
C TYR A 68 11.71 3.37 14.66
N GLU A 69 12.42 3.75 15.71
CA GLU A 69 12.88 5.12 15.92
C GLU A 69 14.26 5.29 15.27
N LEU A 70 14.36 6.21 14.32
CA LEU A 70 15.63 6.54 13.68
C LEU A 70 16.57 7.21 14.68
N ASN A 71 17.82 6.78 14.70
CA ASN A 71 18.86 7.43 15.48
C ASN A 71 19.53 8.58 14.70
N GLU A 72 20.38 9.36 15.37
CA GLU A 72 21.04 10.53 14.78
C GLU A 72 21.94 10.16 13.58
N ASP A 73 22.63 9.03 13.61
CA ASP A 73 23.51 8.58 12.53
C ASP A 73 22.71 8.20 11.27
N GLU A 74 21.58 7.52 11.46
CA GLU A 74 20.65 7.17 10.38
C GLU A 74 19.99 8.42 9.77
N LEU A 75 19.64 9.41 10.60
CA LEU A 75 19.13 10.69 10.12
C LEU A 75 20.19 11.42 9.29
N ASN A 76 21.44 11.47 9.76
CA ASN A 76 22.55 12.07 9.01
C ASN A 76 22.80 11.32 7.68
N GLU A 77 22.68 10.00 7.67
CA GLU A 77 22.78 9.20 6.45
C GLU A 77 21.67 9.55 5.44
N ILE A 78 20.43 9.72 5.90
CA ILE A 78 19.30 10.15 5.08
C ILE A 78 19.54 11.55 4.47
N GLU A 79 20.08 12.49 5.24
CA GLU A 79 20.43 13.82 4.73
C GLU A 79 21.51 13.73 3.64
N HIS A 80 22.55 12.93 3.84
CA HIS A 80 23.59 12.71 2.83
C HIS A 80 23.00 12.09 1.55
N ALA A 81 22.08 11.13 1.67
CA ALA A 81 21.40 10.52 0.54
C ALA A 81 20.51 11.52 -0.23
N LEU A 82 19.82 12.42 0.49
CA LEU A 82 19.05 13.51 -0.12
C LEU A 82 19.96 14.44 -0.93
N VAL A 83 21.04 14.92 -0.33
CA VAL A 83 22.02 15.80 -1.00
C VAL A 83 22.63 15.08 -2.20
N HIS A 84 22.95 13.79 -2.08
CA HIS A 84 23.44 12.98 -3.19
C HIS A 84 22.44 12.96 -4.35
N PHE A 85 21.17 12.62 -4.10
CA PHE A 85 20.14 12.58 -5.14
C PHE A 85 19.97 13.94 -5.85
N GLN A 86 19.90 15.03 -5.08
CA GLN A 86 19.79 16.39 -5.63
C GLN A 86 20.99 16.74 -6.53
N SER A 87 22.20 16.29 -6.16
CA SER A 87 23.40 16.52 -6.96
C SER A 87 23.36 15.86 -8.35
N LEU A 88 22.58 14.78 -8.50
CA LEU A 88 22.39 14.07 -9.76
C LEU A 88 21.54 14.84 -10.76
N LYS A 89 20.78 15.86 -10.30
CA LYS A 89 19.86 16.68 -11.11
C LYS A 89 18.89 15.84 -11.96
N LYS A 90 18.44 14.71 -11.40
CA LYS A 90 17.48 13.81 -12.03
C LYS A 90 16.04 14.17 -11.61
N PRO A 91 15.05 13.91 -12.48
CA PRO A 91 13.65 13.96 -12.06
C PRO A 91 13.36 13.04 -10.86
N ILE A 92 12.42 13.45 -10.02
CA ILE A 92 12.07 12.77 -8.77
C ILE A 92 11.66 11.29 -8.98
N GLY A 93 11.12 10.92 -10.14
CA GLY A 93 10.76 9.53 -10.43
C GLY A 93 11.96 8.56 -10.44
N PHE A 94 13.17 9.08 -10.67
CA PHE A 94 14.41 8.30 -10.63
C PHE A 94 14.94 7.99 -9.22
N VAL A 95 14.24 8.37 -8.14
CA VAL A 95 14.64 7.97 -6.78
C VAL A 95 14.58 6.45 -6.66
N SER A 96 15.71 5.82 -6.36
CA SER A 96 15.88 4.36 -6.21
C SER A 96 16.95 4.07 -5.15
N GLN A 97 17.17 2.80 -4.83
CA GLN A 97 18.25 2.38 -3.91
C GLN A 97 19.65 2.81 -4.41
N GLU A 98 19.81 2.96 -5.73
CA GLU A 98 21.08 3.36 -6.35
C GLU A 98 21.29 4.88 -6.29
N THR A 99 20.21 5.66 -6.47
CA THR A 99 20.28 7.12 -6.51
C THR A 99 20.03 7.78 -5.15
N PHE A 100 19.61 7.00 -4.14
CA PHE A 100 19.43 7.39 -2.76
C PHE A 100 20.09 6.34 -1.84
N PRO A 101 21.42 6.33 -1.72
CA PRO A 101 22.14 5.25 -1.05
C PRO A 101 22.06 5.36 0.48
N LEU A 102 21.72 4.25 1.15
CA LEU A 102 21.66 4.13 2.61
C LEU A 102 22.49 2.92 3.10
N PRO A 103 23.83 2.91 2.95
CA PRO A 103 24.66 1.73 3.22
C PRO A 103 24.51 1.13 4.62
N GLN A 104 24.24 1.93 5.64
CA GLN A 104 24.06 1.46 7.03
C GLN A 104 22.61 1.09 7.30
N LEU A 105 21.67 2.01 7.03
CA LEU A 105 20.25 1.79 7.30
C LEU A 105 19.60 0.74 6.38
N HIS A 106 20.22 0.40 5.24
CA HIS A 106 19.67 -0.57 4.29
C HIS A 106 19.36 -1.93 4.92
N ALA A 107 20.28 -2.48 5.72
CA ALA A 107 20.09 -3.80 6.32
C ALA A 107 18.83 -3.83 7.20
N THR A 108 18.66 -2.81 8.05
CA THR A 108 17.49 -2.67 8.91
C THR A 108 16.21 -2.51 8.09
N LEU A 109 16.21 -1.69 7.05
CA LEU A 109 15.05 -1.53 6.16
C LEU A 109 14.71 -2.83 5.40
N ARG A 110 15.70 -3.67 5.08
CA ARG A 110 15.46 -5.01 4.52
C ARG A 110 14.85 -5.96 5.53
N ASP A 111 15.23 -5.88 6.80
CA ASP A 111 14.62 -6.69 7.85
C ASP A 111 13.18 -6.24 8.15
N ILE A 112 12.93 -4.93 8.17
CA ILE A 112 11.57 -4.37 8.20
C ILE A 112 10.77 -4.88 6.99
N SER A 113 11.33 -4.86 5.79
CA SER A 113 10.68 -5.42 4.58
C SER A 113 10.27 -6.88 4.77
N LYS A 114 11.11 -7.73 5.36
CA LYS A 114 10.76 -9.12 5.66
C LYS A 114 9.60 -9.20 6.65
N GLU A 115 9.64 -8.40 7.72
CA GLU A 115 8.59 -8.33 8.73
C GLU A 115 7.24 -7.89 8.15
N LEU A 116 7.23 -6.99 7.15
CA LEU A 116 6.03 -6.60 6.42
C LEU A 116 5.41 -7.76 5.62
N HIS A 117 6.23 -8.68 5.09
CA HIS A 117 5.71 -9.77 4.25
C HIS A 117 5.44 -11.05 5.03
N LEU A 118 6.14 -11.27 6.14
CA LEU A 118 6.16 -12.53 6.87
C LEU A 118 5.66 -12.42 8.31
N GLY A 119 5.65 -11.21 8.88
CA GLY A 119 5.27 -10.94 10.27
C GLY A 119 3.88 -10.29 10.37
N ARG A 120 3.79 -9.17 11.09
CA ARG A 120 2.51 -8.48 11.36
C ARG A 120 1.99 -7.62 10.20
N GLY A 121 2.81 -7.40 9.16
CA GLY A 121 2.35 -6.70 7.97
C GLY A 121 2.46 -5.17 8.02
N PHE A 122 2.97 -4.61 9.12
CA PHE A 122 3.18 -3.16 9.25
C PHE A 122 4.32 -2.81 10.22
N LYS A 123 4.92 -1.65 10.00
CA LYS A 123 5.91 -1.00 10.87
C LYS A 123 5.73 0.52 10.76
N VAL A 124 6.07 1.25 11.80
CA VAL A 124 6.04 2.72 11.86
C VAL A 124 7.46 3.21 12.03
N LEU A 125 8.01 3.82 11.00
CA LEU A 125 9.27 4.54 11.08
C LEU A 125 9.03 5.93 11.69
N ARG A 126 9.78 6.30 12.73
CA ARG A 126 9.70 7.60 13.42
C ARG A 126 11.05 8.31 13.45
N GLY A 127 11.02 9.61 13.75
CA GLY A 127 12.22 10.45 13.89
C GLY A 127 12.54 11.34 12.68
N LEU A 128 11.86 11.18 11.54
CA LEU A 128 12.09 12.02 10.35
C LEU A 128 11.73 13.50 10.63
N PRO A 129 12.66 14.45 10.44
CA PRO A 129 12.45 15.86 10.78
C PRO A 129 11.77 16.63 9.62
N VAL A 130 10.54 16.25 9.29
CA VAL A 130 9.81 16.73 8.09
C VAL A 130 9.68 18.25 7.95
N ASP A 131 9.68 18.98 9.07
CA ASP A 131 9.57 20.45 9.08
C ASP A 131 10.86 21.15 8.62
N LYS A 132 11.99 20.44 8.58
CA LYS A 132 13.28 20.97 8.10
C LYS A 132 13.40 20.95 6.57
N HIS A 133 12.51 20.23 5.89
CA HIS A 133 12.58 19.95 4.46
C HIS A 133 11.43 20.59 3.70
N THR A 134 11.69 20.99 2.46
CA THR A 134 10.65 21.37 1.52
C THR A 134 9.74 20.17 1.22
N ARG A 135 8.58 20.43 0.61
CA ARG A 135 7.66 19.36 0.19
C ARG A 135 8.31 18.38 -0.80
N GLU A 136 9.14 18.89 -1.71
CA GLU A 136 9.86 18.07 -2.69
C GLU A 136 10.92 17.19 -2.02
N GLU A 137 11.70 17.75 -1.09
CA GLU A 137 12.70 17.00 -0.32
C GLU A 137 12.07 15.92 0.55
N ASN A 138 10.96 16.24 1.24
CA ASN A 138 10.19 15.26 1.99
C ASN A 138 9.71 14.09 1.10
N PHE A 139 9.30 14.38 -0.14
CA PHE A 139 8.94 13.33 -1.09
C PHE A 139 10.15 12.48 -1.47
N ILE A 140 11.30 13.10 -1.78
CA ILE A 140 12.53 12.38 -2.13
C ILE A 140 12.97 11.47 -0.97
N ILE A 141 12.98 11.97 0.26
CA ILE A 141 13.31 11.19 1.47
C ILE A 141 12.36 10.00 1.61
N TYR A 142 11.04 10.26 1.55
CA TYR A 142 10.03 9.21 1.64
C TYR A 142 10.21 8.14 0.56
N ALA A 143 10.39 8.56 -0.70
CA ALA A 143 10.55 7.67 -1.84
C ALA A 143 11.87 6.89 -1.77
N GLY A 144 12.94 7.51 -1.26
CA GLY A 144 14.27 6.95 -1.08
C GLY A 144 14.26 5.84 -0.05
N ILE A 145 13.79 6.13 1.17
CA ILE A 145 13.63 5.14 2.25
C ILE A 145 12.72 3.99 1.79
N SER A 146 11.56 4.33 1.19
CA SER A 146 10.61 3.32 0.69
C SER A 146 11.25 2.39 -0.35
N SER A 147 12.20 2.88 -1.15
CA SER A 147 12.87 2.07 -2.17
C SER A 147 13.69 0.92 -1.57
N HIS A 148 14.24 1.08 -0.35
CA HIS A 148 14.95 -0.01 0.35
C HIS A 148 13.99 -1.03 0.97
N VAL A 149 12.77 -0.62 1.31
CA VAL A 149 11.73 -1.51 1.85
C VAL A 149 11.03 -2.28 0.72
N ALA A 150 10.51 -1.56 -0.28
CA ALA A 150 9.78 -2.10 -1.42
C ALA A 150 10.27 -1.41 -2.72
N PRO A 151 11.25 -2.00 -3.42
CA PRO A 151 11.89 -1.34 -4.58
C PRO A 151 10.96 -1.20 -5.79
N VAL A 152 9.91 -2.03 -5.89
CA VAL A 152 8.96 -1.99 -7.00
C VAL A 152 7.76 -1.14 -6.60
N ARG A 153 7.57 -0.01 -7.29
CA ARG A 153 6.42 0.86 -7.09
C ARG A 153 5.27 0.44 -8.00
N GLY A 154 4.06 0.37 -7.43
CA GLY A 154 2.84 0.24 -8.21
C GLY A 154 2.66 1.46 -9.11
N ARG A 155 2.33 1.23 -10.38
CA ARG A 155 2.05 2.28 -11.36
C ARG A 155 0.73 1.99 -12.04
N GLN A 156 -0.07 3.03 -12.22
CA GLN A 156 -1.33 2.95 -12.96
C GLN A 156 -1.12 3.15 -14.48
N ASP A 157 0.04 3.67 -14.88
CA ASP A 157 0.32 4.14 -16.24
C ASP A 157 1.41 3.28 -16.92
N PHE A 158 1.36 3.18 -18.25
CA PHE A 158 2.22 2.28 -19.05
C PHE A 158 3.44 2.97 -19.70
N LYS A 159 3.60 4.30 -19.59
CA LYS A 159 4.72 5.05 -20.18
C LYS A 159 5.73 5.44 -19.10
N TYR A 160 7.02 5.28 -19.39
CA TYR A 160 8.12 5.61 -18.48
C TYR A 160 8.92 6.80 -19.03
N GLU A 161 8.91 7.92 -18.31
CA GLU A 161 9.86 9.02 -18.50
C GLU A 161 10.54 9.38 -17.17
N GLY A 162 11.00 8.35 -16.44
CA GLY A 162 11.72 8.54 -15.18
C GLY A 162 10.85 8.68 -13.96
#